data_AF-A0A4R1JUC6-F1
#
_entry.id   AF-A0A4R1JUC6-F1
#
_cell.length_a   1.000
_cell.length_b   1.000
_cell.length_c   1.000
_cell.angle_alpha   90.00
_cell.angle_beta   90.00
_cell.angle_gamma   90.00
#
_symmetry.space_group_name_H-M   'P 1'
#
loop_
_entity.id
_entity.type
_entity.pdbx_description
1 polymer ?
#
loop_
_entity_poly.entity_id
_entity_poly.type
_entity_poly.pdbx_seq_one_letter_code
_entity_poly.pdbx_strand_id
1 'polypeptide(L)'
;MAEKSNNPTNALINRNFIIRVLENPKENHVKNTKLTSANKLSNYINDEEIKIKLFNKILDGGKDKYTFLIRSRLKIDFLSK
;
A
#
# COMPACT_ATOMS: atom_id res chain seq x y z
N MET A 1 19.31 11.06 14.42
CA MET A 1 19.55 9.69 13.92
C MET A 1 18.25 9.17 13.33
N ALA A 2 18.20 8.82 12.05
CA ALA A 2 17.00 8.24 11.46
C ALA A 2 16.91 6.78 11.95
N GLU A 3 15.97 6.50 12.85
CA GLU A 3 15.62 5.13 13.23
C GLU A 3 15.21 4.38 11.96
N LYS A 4 16.13 3.57 11.43
CA LYS A 4 15.83 2.61 10.38
C LYS A 4 14.76 1.70 10.97
N SER A 5 13.51 1.87 10.57
CA SER A 5 12.46 0.90 10.88
C SER A 5 12.99 -0.49 10.52
N ASN A 6 13.15 -1.36 11.53
CA ASN A 6 13.55 -2.76 11.41
C ASN A 6 12.49 -3.63 10.70
N ASN A 7 11.80 -3.07 9.69
CA ASN A 7 10.76 -3.71 8.92
C ASN A 7 11.27 -3.98 7.50
N PRO A 8 11.99 -5.10 7.28
CA PRO A 8 12.56 -5.44 5.96
C PRO A 8 11.49 -5.50 4.87
N THR A 9 10.27 -5.93 5.22
CA THR A 9 9.12 -5.97 4.31
C THR A 9 8.75 -4.59 3.78
N ASN A 10 8.70 -3.56 4.64
CA ASN A 10 8.36 -2.19 4.19
C ASN A 10 9.41 -1.66 3.23
N ALA A 11 10.69 -1.94 3.49
CA ALA A 11 11.80 -1.55 2.63
C ALA A 11 11.73 -2.27 1.27
N LEU A 12 11.44 -3.58 1.27
CA LEU A 12 11.23 -4.37 0.06
C LEU A 12 10.08 -3.84 -0.79
N ILE A 13 8.93 -3.54 -0.17
CA ILE A 13 7.78 -2.97 -0.88
C ILE A 13 8.15 -1.61 -1.49
N ASN A 14 8.72 -0.69 -0.70
CA ASN A 14 9.09 0.64 -1.22
C ASN A 14 10.15 0.58 -2.33
N ARG A 15 11.01 -0.45 -2.33
CA ARG A 15 12.02 -0.67 -3.36
C ARG A 15 11.40 -1.16 -4.67
N ASN A 16 10.51 -2.15 -4.60
CA ASN A 16 9.97 -2.84 -5.78
C ASN A 16 8.63 -2.28 -6.28
N PHE A 17 7.88 -1.54 -5.45
CA PHE A 17 6.52 -1.09 -5.76
C PHE A 17 6.31 0.39 -5.43
N ILE A 18 5.43 1.03 -6.19
CA ILE A 18 4.85 2.36 -5.96
C ILE A 18 3.47 2.17 -5.35
N ILE A 19 3.21 2.80 -4.21
CA ILE A 19 1.93 2.68 -3.51
C ILE A 19 1.12 3.96 -3.73
N ARG A 20 -0.11 3.80 -4.20
CA ARG A 20 -1.08 4.87 -4.40
C ARG A 20 -2.32 4.59 -3.58
N VAL A 21 -2.82 5.59 -2.88
CA VAL A 21 -4.01 5.49 -2.04
C VAL A 21 -5.06 6.47 -2.53
N LEU A 22 -6.29 6.00 -2.66
CA LEU A 22 -7.46 6.81 -2.98
C LEU A 22 -8.49 6.62 -1.86
N GLU A 23 -8.75 7.72 -1.15
CA GLU A 23 -9.80 7.81 -0.14
C GLU A 23 -11.14 8.06 -0.83
N ASN A 24 -12.23 7.47 -0.34
CA ASN A 24 -13.56 7.46 -0.94
C ASN A 24 -13.56 7.25 -2.46
N PRO A 25 -13.12 6.08 -2.97
CA PRO A 25 -13.02 5.83 -4.42
C PRO A 25 -14.35 5.90 -5.18
N LYS A 26 -15.49 5.91 -4.48
CA LYS A 26 -16.83 6.11 -5.05
C LYS A 26 -17.14 7.57 -5.38
N GLU A 27 -16.58 8.50 -4.61
CA GLU A 27 -16.84 9.94 -4.74
C GLU A 27 -15.64 10.68 -5.34
N ASN A 28 -14.42 10.19 -5.08
CA ASN A 28 -13.20 10.78 -5.57
C ASN A 28 -12.79 10.23 -6.93
N HIS A 29 -12.45 11.17 -7.82
CA HIS A 29 -11.86 10.85 -9.11
C HIS A 29 -10.49 10.19 -8.95
N VAL A 30 -10.15 9.25 -9.84
CA VAL A 30 -8.87 8.50 -9.83
C VAL A 30 -7.61 9.38 -9.86
N LYS A 31 -7.76 10.64 -10.27
CA LYS A 31 -6.69 11.64 -10.28
C LYS A 31 -6.28 12.11 -8.86
N ASN A 32 -7.15 11.95 -7.86
CA ASN A 32 -6.90 12.30 -6.46
C ASN A 32 -6.10 11.24 -5.68
N THR A 33 -5.57 10.22 -6.37
CA THR A 33 -4.69 9.23 -5.71
C THR A 33 -3.45 9.91 -5.14
N LYS A 34 -3.18 9.67 -3.86
CA LYS A 34 -1.98 10.15 -3.16
C LYS A 34 -0.91 9.07 -3.21
N LEU A 35 0.33 9.48 -3.49
CA LEU A 35 1.47 8.58 -3.44
C LEU A 35 1.91 8.43 -1.98
N THR A 36 2.08 7.19 -1.52
CA THR A 36 2.45 6.89 -0.12
C THR A 36 3.58 5.87 -0.06
N SER A 37 4.11 5.67 1.13
CA SER A 37 5.13 4.65 1.43
C SER A 37 4.52 3.54 2.27
N ALA A 38 5.11 2.34 2.22
CA ALA A 38 4.66 1.17 2.97
C ALA A 38 4.60 1.43 4.48
N ASN A 39 5.51 2.28 4.99
CA ASN A 39 5.49 2.69 6.39
C ASN A 39 4.27 3.55 6.74
N LYS A 40 3.97 4.55 5.90
CA LYS A 40 2.82 5.46 6.04
C LYS A 40 1.49 4.77 5.72
N LEU A 41 1.50 3.64 5.03
CA LEU A 41 0.29 2.86 4.76
C LEU A 41 -0.41 2.40 6.04
N SER A 42 0.37 2.17 7.11
CA SER A 42 -0.15 1.82 8.44
C SER A 42 -1.11 2.89 9.00
N ASN A 43 -0.96 4.17 8.61
CA ASN A 43 -1.89 5.22 9.04
C ASN A 43 -3.25 5.11 8.35
N TYR A 44 -3.31 4.46 7.17
CA TYR A 44 -4.55 4.28 6.42
C TYR A 44 -5.22 2.93 6.75
N ILE A 45 -4.43 1.93 7.12
CA ILE A 45 -4.90 0.60 7.48
C ILE A 45 -4.74 0.44 9.00
N ASN A 46 -5.83 0.61 9.74
CA ASN A 46 -5.85 0.42 11.19
C ASN A 46 -5.65 -1.06 11.62
N ASP A 47 -5.73 -1.99 10.67
CA ASP A 47 -5.61 -3.43 10.87
C ASP A 47 -4.23 -3.93 10.41
N GLU A 48 -3.35 -4.26 11.37
CA GLU A 48 -2.01 -4.74 11.07
C GLU A 48 -2.02 -6.10 10.35
N GLU A 49 -2.98 -6.97 10.67
CA GLU A 49 -3.15 -8.26 9.99
C GLU A 49 -3.46 -8.10 8.50
N ILE A 50 -4.32 -7.14 8.15
CA ILE A 50 -4.66 -6.85 6.75
C ILE A 50 -3.41 -6.36 6.03
N LYS A 51 -2.63 -5.45 6.65
CA LYS A 51 -1.39 -4.95 6.07
C LYS A 51 -0.39 -6.07 5.77
N ILE A 52 -0.17 -6.98 6.72
CA ILE A 52 0.75 -8.11 6.54
C ILE A 52 0.26 -9.03 5.42
N LYS A 53 -1.03 -9.36 5.39
CA LYS A 53 -1.64 -10.17 4.32
C LYS A 53 -1.48 -9.53 2.94
N LEU A 54 -1.68 -8.21 2.84
CA LEU A 54 -1.49 -7.46 1.61
C LEU A 54 -0.04 -7.55 1.13
N PHE A 55 0.91 -7.29 2.03
CA PHE A 55 2.34 -7.28 1.69
C PHE A 55 2.85 -8.65 1.29
N ASN A 56 2.45 -9.71 1.99
CA ASN A 56 2.82 -11.07 1.59
C ASN A 56 2.23 -11.40 0.21
N LYS A 57 0.97 -11.02 -0.06
CA LYS A 57 0.33 -11.31 -1.34
C LYS A 57 0.98 -10.61 -2.54
N ILE A 58 1.45 -9.38 -2.37
CA ILE A 58 2.13 -8.64 -3.44
C ILE A 58 3.59 -9.02 -3.60
N LEU A 59 4.26 -9.50 -2.54
CA LEU A 59 5.61 -10.03 -2.62
C LEU A 59 5.65 -11.44 -3.23
N ASP A 60 4.66 -12.26 -2.91
CA ASP A 60 4.49 -13.60 -3.46
C ASP A 60 4.02 -13.55 -4.92
N GLY A 61 3.04 -12.70 -5.21
CA GLY A 61 2.50 -12.61 -6.55
C GLY A 61 3.38 -11.74 -7.46
N GLY A 62 3.87 -12.29 -8.56
CA GLY A 62 4.64 -11.56 -9.57
C GLY A 62 3.81 -10.70 -10.55
N LYS A 63 2.71 -10.07 -10.13
CA LYS A 63 1.91 -9.19 -11.00
C LYS A 63 2.45 -7.77 -10.99
N ASP A 64 2.33 -7.12 -12.14
CA ASP A 64 2.69 -5.71 -12.35
C ASP A 64 1.85 -4.75 -11.50
N LYS A 65 0.58 -5.10 -11.23
CA LYS A 65 -0.33 -4.25 -10.46
C LYS A 65 -1.22 -5.05 -9.52
N TYR A 66 -1.33 -4.55 -8.29
CA TYR A 66 -2.29 -5.01 -7.29
C TYR A 66 -3.20 -3.90 -6.84
N THR A 67 -4.49 -4.15 -6.87
CA THR A 67 -5.51 -3.21 -6.37
C THR A 67 -6.24 -3.87 -5.21
N PHE A 68 -6.29 -3.17 -4.09
CA PHE A 68 -7.01 -3.59 -2.90
C PHE A 68 -8.04 -2.54 -2.51
N LEU A 69 -9.25 -3.00 -2.24
CA LEU A 69 -10.34 -2.17 -1.75
C LEU A 69 -10.62 -2.54 -0.30
N ILE A 70 -10.38 -1.61 0.62
CA ILE A 70 -10.61 -1.78 2.05
C ILE A 70 -11.91 -1.06 2.41
N ARG A 71 -12.87 -1.83 2.95
CA ARG A 71 -14.17 -1.37 3.47
C ARG A 71 -14.93 -0.41 2.53
N SER A 72 -14.72 -0.53 1.21
CA SER A 72 -15.29 0.33 0.16
C SER A 72 -14.97 1.85 0.29
N ARG A 73 -14.11 2.24 1.22
CA ARG A 73 -13.74 3.66 1.49
C ARG A 73 -12.29 3.96 1.15
N LEU A 74 -11.44 2.94 1.05
CA LEU A 74 -10.05 3.12 0.72
C LEU A 74 -9.68 2.17 -0.41
N LYS A 75 -9.07 2.71 -1.46
CA LYS A 75 -8.46 1.92 -2.53
C LYS A 75 -6.96 2.10 -2.45
N ILE A 76 -6.22 1.00 -2.48
CA ILE A 76 -4.78 0.97 -2.47
C ILE A 76 -4.33 0.25 -3.72
N ASP A 77 -3.57 0.95 -4.55
CA ASP A 77 -2.95 0.42 -5.74
C ASP A 77 -1.43 0.29 -5.50
N PHE A 78 -0.91 -0.92 -5.63
CA PHE A 78 0.53 -1.21 -5.69
C PHE A 78 0.89 -1.44 -7.15
N LEU A 79 1.77 -0.63 -7.70
CA LEU A 79 2.31 -0.80 -9.05
C LEU A 79 3.77 -1.22 -8.92
N SER A 80 4.18 -2.25 -9.66
CA SER A 80 5.58 -2.64 -9.77
C SER A 80 6.39 -1.52 -10.44
N LYS A 81 7.69 -1.48 -10.16
CA LYS A 81 8.63 -0.50 -10.72
C LYS A 81 9.44 -1.07 -11.86
#